data_AF-A0A511DNJ9-F1
#
_entry.id   AF-A0A511DNJ9-F1
#
_cell.length_a   1.000
_cell.length_b   1.000
_cell.length_c   1.000
_cell.angle_alpha   90.00
_cell.angle_beta   90.00
_cell.angle_gamma   90.00
#
_symmetry.space_group_name_H-M   'P 1'
#
loop_
_entity.id
_entity.type
_entity.pdbx_description
1 polymer ?
#
loop_
_entity_poly.entity_id
_entity_poly.type
_entity_poly.pdbx_seq_one_letter_code
_entity_poly.pdbx_strand_id
1 'polypeptide(L)'
;MNDIAPAGLHHVTAIAADPQENVDFYTMVLGLRLVKQTVNFDDPGTYHLYYGDSAGSPASILTFFPWRGVPAGRNGAGLTTATAFSVPPESIGWWQNRLTALGVDAEAPTDRDGTEVLTLRDPHGLVLDLVASPGDERSGWDGVSGIPTEHAVRGLHSVTLSESVTEPTQRLLTELLGMTLSEENGDRSRFAMAGGEAGALVDVAASAAARGLQAGGTVHHVAFRAPDRATQESWQRRLVAAGLPVTDILDRQYFTSIYFREPGGVLFEIATDTPGFTVDEPLLTLGKSLKLPPWLEPSRAQIENALPTLHLPEDDVPGDSNPRAGRGVLVNTALERPHVWLPGSPSHAPLLFLHGTGGDEHDLLPLREHLAPRAPVLSVRGTVLENGMPRFFRRLREGVFDEDDLRHQVDELATFLQAAEQHYDVSPGTWTAVGFSNGANIASALLFGRTGSLAGAILLAAMVPYRDGPPHADLAGRNVLISNGRRDPMATAEHTSTLAEQFRTAGAEVTLLPHDGGHTIDTRLLPRMADWLARTRPGGASGDEA
;
A
#
# COMPACT_ATOMS: atom_id res chain seq x y z
N MET A 1 5.60 6.89 -35.28
CA MET A 1 6.08 6.00 -34.21
C MET A 1 5.43 6.52 -32.94
N ASN A 2 4.67 5.70 -32.20
CA ASN A 2 4.13 6.16 -30.92
C ASN A 2 5.31 6.55 -30.03
N ASP A 3 5.32 7.77 -29.51
CA ASP A 3 6.32 8.23 -28.55
C ASP A 3 6.15 7.40 -27.28
N ILE A 4 7.08 6.46 -27.09
CA ILE A 4 7.11 5.65 -25.88
C ILE A 4 7.92 6.43 -24.86
N ALA A 5 7.26 6.80 -23.77
CA ALA A 5 7.83 7.47 -22.62
C ALA A 5 7.40 6.73 -21.35
N PRO A 6 8.24 6.67 -20.31
CA PRO A 6 7.85 6.07 -19.05
C PRO A 6 6.79 6.95 -18.38
N ALA A 7 5.91 6.32 -17.60
CA ALA A 7 4.90 7.03 -16.80
C ALA A 7 5.46 7.52 -15.44
N GLY A 8 6.67 7.09 -15.07
CA GLY A 8 7.30 7.43 -13.80
C GLY A 8 8.37 6.42 -13.39
N LEU A 9 8.94 6.63 -12.21
CA LEU A 9 9.77 5.65 -11.52
C LEU A 9 8.91 4.43 -11.18
N HIS A 10 9.44 3.23 -11.36
CA HIS A 10 8.80 2.01 -10.87
C HIS A 10 9.26 1.73 -9.44
N HIS A 11 10.57 1.60 -9.27
CA HIS A 11 11.20 1.33 -7.99
C HIS A 11 12.67 1.77 -8.00
N VAL A 12 13.26 1.89 -6.81
CA VAL A 12 14.72 2.02 -6.64
C VAL A 12 15.21 0.81 -5.86
N THR A 13 16.35 0.25 -6.24
CA THR A 13 16.97 -0.86 -5.51
C THR A 13 18.33 -0.43 -4.98
N ALA A 14 18.56 -0.63 -3.70
CA ALA A 14 19.80 -0.29 -3.01
C ALA A 14 20.43 -1.50 -2.31
N ILE A 15 21.68 -1.34 -1.88
CA ILE A 15 22.43 -2.36 -1.15
C ILE A 15 22.51 -1.92 0.31
N ALA A 16 22.10 -2.80 1.22
CA ALA A 16 22.20 -2.61 2.66
C ALA A 16 23.17 -3.63 3.28
N ALA A 17 23.52 -3.46 4.56
CA ALA A 17 24.34 -4.42 5.27
C ALA A 17 23.48 -5.35 6.15
N ASP A 18 22.99 -4.87 7.29
CA ASP A 18 22.17 -5.68 8.19
C ASP A 18 20.68 -5.61 7.80
N PRO A 19 20.00 -6.75 7.62
CA PRO A 19 18.60 -6.76 7.21
C PRO A 19 17.63 -6.31 8.32
N GLN A 20 17.95 -6.48 9.61
CA GLN A 20 17.08 -6.01 10.69
C GLN A 20 17.15 -4.50 10.82
N GLU A 21 18.35 -3.92 10.85
CA GLU A 21 18.52 -2.45 10.87
C GLU A 21 17.85 -1.80 9.65
N ASN A 22 17.86 -2.48 8.50
CA ASN A 22 17.13 -2.05 7.31
C ASN A 22 15.61 -2.07 7.55
N VAL A 23 15.03 -3.19 7.99
CA VAL A 23 13.58 -3.28 8.28
C VAL A 23 13.16 -2.23 9.30
N ASP A 24 13.88 -2.10 10.40
CA ASP A 24 13.58 -1.15 11.47
C ASP A 24 13.57 0.29 10.95
N PHE A 25 14.57 0.67 10.14
CA PHE A 25 14.63 2.02 9.60
C PHE A 25 13.47 2.31 8.64
N TYR A 26 13.27 1.47 7.62
CA TYR A 26 12.28 1.76 6.59
C TYR A 26 10.84 1.60 7.09
N THR A 27 10.59 0.70 8.06
CA THR A 27 9.25 0.52 8.63
C THR A 27 8.96 1.44 9.82
N MET A 28 9.90 1.68 10.73
CA MET A 28 9.66 2.42 11.98
C MET A 28 10.08 3.89 11.91
N VAL A 29 11.17 4.21 11.21
CA VAL A 29 11.64 5.59 11.07
C VAL A 29 10.87 6.30 9.97
N LEU A 30 10.87 5.73 8.76
CA LEU A 30 10.22 6.31 7.58
C LEU A 30 8.74 5.94 7.43
N GLY A 31 8.27 4.90 8.13
CA GLY A 31 6.86 4.49 8.05
C GLY A 31 6.46 3.96 6.68
N LEU A 32 7.35 3.27 5.96
CA LEU A 32 6.99 2.52 4.76
C LEU A 32 6.48 1.14 5.15
N ARG A 33 5.56 0.58 4.36
CA ARG A 33 5.12 -0.80 4.55
C ARG A 33 6.17 -1.75 3.99
N LEU A 34 6.58 -2.76 4.75
CA LEU A 34 7.25 -3.93 4.17
C LEU A 34 6.21 -4.71 3.36
N VAL A 35 6.26 -4.61 2.03
CA VAL A 35 5.26 -5.20 1.12
C VAL A 35 5.67 -6.56 0.58
N LYS A 36 6.96 -6.91 0.67
CA LYS A 36 7.45 -8.24 0.32
C LYS A 36 8.73 -8.59 1.06
N GLN A 37 8.77 -9.82 1.55
CA GLN A 37 9.99 -10.52 1.92
C GLN A 37 10.19 -11.66 0.93
N THR A 38 11.28 -11.61 0.17
CA THR A 38 11.69 -12.70 -0.73
C THR A 38 13.22 -12.80 -0.71
N VAL A 39 13.81 -13.52 -1.64
CA VAL A 39 15.25 -13.62 -1.80
C VAL A 39 15.70 -13.02 -3.12
N ASN A 40 16.97 -12.64 -3.21
CA ASN A 40 17.56 -12.33 -4.50
C ASN A 40 17.54 -13.59 -5.38
N PHE A 41 16.89 -13.53 -6.54
CA PHE A 41 16.72 -14.70 -7.41
C PHE A 41 18.04 -15.20 -8.01
N ASP A 42 19.05 -14.33 -8.07
CA ASP A 42 20.40 -14.64 -8.54
C ASP A 42 21.31 -15.11 -7.38
N ASP A 43 20.96 -14.77 -6.13
CA ASP A 43 21.63 -15.20 -4.89
C ASP A 43 20.62 -15.51 -3.76
N PRO A 44 20.03 -16.73 -3.73
CA PRO A 44 18.96 -17.08 -2.81
C PRO A 44 19.35 -17.09 -1.32
N GLY A 45 20.64 -16.94 -0.98
CA GLY A 45 21.12 -16.80 0.40
C GLY A 45 20.94 -15.39 0.97
N THR A 46 20.51 -14.44 0.15
CA THR A 46 20.31 -13.04 0.52
C THR A 46 18.84 -12.67 0.40
N TYR A 47 18.31 -11.95 1.38
CA TYR A 47 16.99 -11.33 1.25
C TYR A 47 16.90 -10.38 0.05
N HIS A 48 15.69 -10.21 -0.45
CA HIS A 48 15.28 -9.07 -1.25
C HIS A 48 14.03 -8.50 -0.58
N LEU A 49 14.20 -7.34 0.07
CA LEU A 49 13.16 -6.69 0.86
C LEU A 49 12.56 -5.55 0.06
N TYR A 50 11.23 -5.45 0.05
CA TYR A 50 10.51 -4.41 -0.68
C TYR A 50 9.69 -3.58 0.28
N TYR A 51 9.90 -2.26 0.25
CA TYR A 51 9.15 -1.27 1.01
C TYR A 51 8.36 -0.38 0.07
N GLY A 52 7.18 0.07 0.48
CA GLY A 52 6.39 1.00 -0.32
C GLY A 52 5.14 1.50 0.40
N ASP A 53 4.16 1.91 -0.40
CA ASP A 53 2.81 2.24 0.09
C ASP A 53 2.05 0.99 0.56
N SER A 54 0.76 1.14 0.83
CA SER A 54 -0.07 0.04 1.32
C SER A 54 -0.12 -1.19 0.40
N ALA A 55 0.04 -1.04 -0.92
CA ALA A 55 -0.07 -2.12 -1.89
C ALA A 55 1.26 -2.47 -2.57
N GLY A 56 2.31 -1.69 -2.31
CA GLY A 56 3.57 -1.71 -3.06
C GLY A 56 3.35 -1.25 -4.50
N SER A 57 2.60 -0.17 -4.70
CA SER A 57 2.31 0.38 -6.03
C SER A 57 3.58 0.92 -6.69
N PRO A 58 3.73 0.86 -8.03
CA PRO A 58 4.82 1.55 -8.73
C PRO A 58 4.94 3.01 -8.31
N ALA A 59 6.15 3.55 -8.34
CA ALA A 59 6.51 4.88 -7.83
C ALA A 59 6.42 5.05 -6.30
N SER A 60 6.14 4.01 -5.52
CA SER A 60 6.30 4.02 -4.05
C SER A 60 7.49 3.16 -3.56
N ILE A 61 8.02 2.30 -4.43
CA ILE A 61 8.81 1.14 -4.02
C ILE A 61 10.30 1.48 -3.87
N LEU A 62 10.84 1.17 -2.70
CA LEU A 62 12.27 1.10 -2.44
C LEU A 62 12.63 -0.32 -1.99
N THR A 63 13.62 -0.95 -2.63
CA THR A 63 14.00 -2.34 -2.38
C THR A 63 15.46 -2.47 -1.98
N PHE A 64 15.77 -3.53 -1.25
CA PHE A 64 17.12 -3.75 -0.73
C PHE A 64 17.61 -5.17 -0.94
N PHE A 65 18.90 -5.26 -1.29
CA PHE A 65 19.74 -6.43 -1.06
C PHE A 65 20.58 -6.20 0.20
N PRO A 66 20.17 -6.70 1.39
CA PRO A 66 20.95 -6.61 2.62
C PRO A 66 22.04 -7.69 2.64
N TRP A 67 23.21 -7.37 2.08
CA TRP A 67 24.37 -8.25 2.04
C TRP A 67 25.19 -8.13 3.32
N ARG A 68 25.09 -9.14 4.20
CA ARG A 68 25.86 -9.17 5.44
C ARG A 68 27.36 -9.11 5.18
N GLY A 69 28.03 -8.15 5.82
CA GLY A 69 29.47 -7.93 5.67
C GLY A 69 29.88 -7.24 4.37
N VAL A 70 28.94 -6.69 3.59
CA VAL A 70 29.27 -5.84 2.45
C VAL A 70 30.09 -4.62 2.93
N PRO A 71 31.19 -4.26 2.26
CA PRO A 71 31.92 -3.04 2.59
C PRO A 71 31.04 -1.81 2.31
N ALA A 72 31.31 -0.72 3.05
CA ALA A 72 30.68 0.56 2.78
C ALA A 72 31.02 1.04 1.36
N GLY A 73 30.00 1.45 0.62
CA GLY A 73 30.12 2.09 -0.67
C GLY A 73 30.56 3.54 -0.55
N ARG A 74 30.63 4.20 -1.70
CA ARG A 74 30.97 5.63 -1.77
C ARG A 74 30.15 6.28 -2.88
N ASN A 75 29.31 7.24 -2.53
CA ASN A 75 28.63 8.08 -3.51
C ASN A 75 29.65 8.84 -4.38
N GLY A 76 29.30 9.04 -5.65
CA GLY A 76 30.17 9.70 -6.61
C GLY A 76 29.63 9.57 -8.03
N ALA A 77 30.41 10.05 -9.00
CA ALA A 77 30.02 10.04 -10.41
C ALA A 77 29.75 8.61 -10.93
N GLY A 78 28.72 8.47 -11.76
CA GLY A 78 28.24 7.22 -12.35
C GLY A 78 27.34 6.38 -11.43
N LEU A 79 26.79 6.98 -10.37
CA LEU A 79 25.79 6.37 -9.48
C LEU A 79 24.58 7.29 -9.33
N THR A 80 23.45 6.69 -8.97
CA THR A 80 22.34 7.42 -8.33
C THR A 80 22.75 7.73 -6.89
N THR A 81 22.83 9.02 -6.55
CA THR A 81 23.42 9.49 -5.29
C THR A 81 22.39 10.00 -4.29
N ALA A 82 21.14 10.20 -4.71
CA ALA A 82 20.02 10.49 -3.81
C ALA A 82 18.73 9.84 -4.34
N THR A 83 17.92 9.33 -3.40
CA THR A 83 16.55 8.88 -3.65
C THR A 83 15.60 9.77 -2.88
N ALA A 84 14.72 10.48 -3.57
CA ALA A 84 13.81 11.42 -2.95
C ALA A 84 12.41 10.80 -2.77
N PHE A 85 11.82 11.06 -1.61
CA PHE A 85 10.44 10.77 -1.28
C PHE A 85 9.64 12.06 -1.13
N SER A 86 8.38 12.00 -1.54
CA SER A 86 7.42 13.09 -1.40
C SER A 86 6.77 13.07 -0.02
N VAL A 87 6.66 14.24 0.60
CA VAL A 87 5.89 14.47 1.83
C VAL A 87 5.03 15.73 1.67
N PRO A 88 3.90 15.85 2.38
CA PRO A 88 3.10 17.08 2.38
C PRO A 88 3.96 18.28 2.83
N PRO A 89 3.86 19.45 2.20
CA PRO A 89 4.75 20.59 2.46
C PRO A 89 4.86 21.01 3.94
N GLU A 90 3.74 20.97 4.67
CA GLU A 90 3.65 21.27 6.10
C GLU A 90 4.41 20.27 7.00
N SER A 91 4.91 19.17 6.44
CA SER A 91 5.51 18.06 7.19
C SER A 91 7.01 18.17 7.39
N ILE A 92 7.72 19.05 6.68
CA ILE A 92 9.20 19.12 6.76
C ILE A 92 9.67 19.41 8.19
N GLY A 93 9.07 20.39 8.86
CA GLY A 93 9.38 20.70 10.26
C GLY A 93 9.05 19.56 11.21
N TRP A 94 7.98 18.80 10.95
CA TRP A 94 7.63 17.61 11.73
C TRP A 94 8.67 16.49 11.55
N TRP A 95 9.07 16.22 10.32
CA TRP A 95 10.09 15.23 9.98
C TRP A 95 11.44 15.59 10.59
N GLN A 96 11.86 16.85 10.51
CA GLN A 96 13.10 17.30 11.15
C GLN A 96 13.10 17.00 12.66
N ASN A 97 12.01 17.30 13.35
CA ASN A 97 11.86 17.02 14.78
C ASN A 97 11.88 15.52 15.08
N ARG A 98 11.16 14.71 14.29
CA ARG A 98 11.13 13.25 14.43
C ARG A 98 12.52 12.64 14.24
N LEU A 99 13.19 12.95 13.13
CA LEU A 99 14.51 12.41 12.81
C LEU A 99 15.55 12.80 13.86
N THR A 100 15.49 14.05 14.36
CA THR A 100 16.33 14.50 15.48
C THR A 100 16.05 13.71 16.76
N ALA A 101 14.78 13.50 17.11
CA ALA A 101 14.40 12.75 18.31
C ALA A 101 14.80 11.27 18.24
N LEU A 102 14.84 10.70 17.04
CA LEU A 102 15.29 9.33 16.77
C LEU A 102 16.82 9.21 16.59
N GLY A 103 17.55 10.34 16.61
CA GLY A 103 19.01 10.36 16.42
C GLY A 103 19.46 9.97 15.00
N VAL A 104 18.60 10.17 14.00
CA VAL A 104 18.92 9.91 12.59
C VAL A 104 19.85 11.00 12.07
N ASP A 105 20.82 10.62 11.23
CA ASP A 105 21.71 11.55 10.53
C ASP A 105 20.90 12.31 9.47
N ALA A 106 20.45 13.52 9.81
CA ALA A 106 19.67 14.39 8.95
C ALA A 106 20.26 15.82 8.96
N GLU A 107 20.29 16.43 7.79
CA GLU A 107 20.72 17.81 7.60
C GLU A 107 19.59 18.79 7.98
N ALA A 108 19.90 20.09 8.09
CA ALA A 108 18.83 21.08 8.22
C ALA A 108 18.05 21.19 6.89
N PRO A 109 16.73 21.47 6.91
CA PRO A 109 15.97 21.74 5.71
C PRO A 109 16.63 22.82 4.86
N THR A 110 16.67 22.60 3.55
CA THR A 110 17.22 23.55 2.57
C THR A 110 16.20 23.85 1.49
N ASP A 111 16.24 25.07 0.95
CA ASP A 111 15.49 25.39 -0.27
C ASP A 111 16.30 24.92 -1.48
N ARG A 112 15.68 24.06 -2.29
CA ARG A 112 16.22 23.58 -3.55
C ARG A 112 15.25 23.96 -4.66
N ASP A 113 15.50 25.13 -5.24
CA ASP A 113 14.72 25.71 -6.34
C ASP A 113 13.25 25.98 -5.96
N GLY A 114 13.04 26.63 -4.81
CA GLY A 114 11.71 26.98 -4.30
C GLY A 114 10.96 25.80 -3.66
N THR A 115 11.64 24.67 -3.47
CA THR A 115 11.10 23.47 -2.81
C THR A 115 11.92 23.15 -1.58
N GLU A 116 11.26 22.98 -0.43
CA GLU A 116 11.94 22.61 0.81
C GLU A 116 12.30 21.12 0.80
N VAL A 117 13.56 20.82 1.11
CA VAL A 117 14.13 19.46 1.11
C VAL A 117 14.87 19.19 2.40
N LEU A 118 14.57 18.04 3.02
CA LEU A 118 15.27 17.51 4.19
C LEU A 118 16.05 16.26 3.78
N THR A 119 17.38 16.38 3.74
CA THR A 119 18.28 15.26 3.41
C THR A 119 18.63 14.47 4.66
N LEU A 120 18.58 13.14 4.56
CA LEU A 120 18.93 12.20 5.63
C LEU A 120 19.74 11.01 5.10
N ARG A 121 20.42 10.30 5.99
CA ARG A 121 21.13 9.05 5.70
C ARG A 121 20.53 7.91 6.50
N ASP A 122 20.33 6.78 5.83
CA ASP A 122 19.97 5.53 6.50
C ASP A 122 21.18 4.96 7.30
N PRO A 123 20.98 3.92 8.14
CA PRO A 123 22.06 3.34 8.96
C PRO A 123 23.26 2.83 8.16
N HIS A 124 23.08 2.59 6.86
CA HIS A 124 24.10 2.07 5.96
C HIS A 124 24.73 3.18 5.09
N GLY A 125 24.25 4.42 5.19
CA GLY A 125 24.77 5.58 4.48
C GLY A 125 24.05 5.92 3.17
N LEU A 126 22.94 5.25 2.85
CA LEU A 126 22.12 5.61 1.70
C LEU A 126 21.53 7.01 1.91
N VAL A 127 21.71 7.89 0.93
CA VAL A 127 21.19 9.26 0.98
C VAL A 127 19.76 9.29 0.47
N LEU A 128 18.88 9.80 1.32
CA LEU A 128 17.45 9.99 1.06
C LEU A 128 17.10 11.48 1.20
N ASP A 129 16.12 11.93 0.43
CA ASP A 129 15.56 13.28 0.54
C ASP A 129 14.06 13.18 0.86
N LEU A 130 13.57 13.97 1.80
CA LEU A 130 12.14 14.24 1.98
C LEU A 130 11.82 15.59 1.35
N VAL A 131 10.94 15.61 0.34
CA VAL A 131 10.66 16.78 -0.51
C VAL A 131 9.24 17.26 -0.29
N ALA A 132 9.08 18.53 0.08
CA ALA A 132 7.80 19.22 0.23
C ALA A 132 7.06 19.30 -1.12
N SER A 133 6.07 18.44 -1.33
CA SER A 133 5.45 18.22 -2.65
C SER A 133 3.95 18.57 -2.63
N PRO A 134 3.55 19.80 -2.96
CA PRO A 134 2.15 20.25 -2.83
C PRO A 134 1.17 19.58 -3.80
N GLY A 135 1.65 18.96 -4.88
CA GLY A 135 0.83 18.33 -5.91
C GLY A 135 0.69 16.81 -5.79
N ASP A 136 1.28 16.20 -4.76
CA ASP A 136 1.22 14.75 -4.60
C ASP A 136 0.02 14.33 -3.73
N GLU A 137 -1.04 13.90 -4.39
CA GLU A 137 -2.28 13.45 -3.74
C GLU A 137 -2.27 11.96 -3.35
N ARG A 138 -1.18 11.23 -3.62
CA ARG A 138 -1.07 9.83 -3.18
C ARG A 138 -1.19 9.78 -1.67
N SER A 139 -1.73 8.70 -1.15
CA SER A 139 -1.68 8.43 0.28
C SER A 139 -0.29 7.96 0.68
N GLY A 140 0.18 8.41 1.83
CA GLY A 140 1.27 7.70 2.47
C GLY A 140 0.76 6.46 3.20
N TRP A 141 1.69 5.58 3.56
CA TRP A 141 1.41 4.51 4.53
C TRP A 141 1.45 5.10 5.94
N ASP A 142 0.38 4.95 6.70
CA ASP A 142 0.26 5.43 8.09
C ASP A 142 0.42 4.33 9.15
N GLY A 143 0.77 3.11 8.72
CA GLY A 143 0.88 1.94 9.60
C GLY A 143 2.20 1.80 10.37
N VAL A 144 2.15 0.96 11.42
CA VAL A 144 3.21 0.44 12.33
C VAL A 144 4.08 1.46 13.08
N SER A 145 4.49 2.55 12.44
CA SER A 145 5.42 3.56 12.95
C SER A 145 4.78 4.70 13.75
N GLY A 146 3.44 4.70 13.85
CA GLY A 146 2.66 5.76 14.52
C GLY A 146 2.83 7.15 13.89
N ILE A 147 3.20 7.21 12.60
CA ILE A 147 3.32 8.46 11.85
C ILE A 147 1.91 8.94 11.48
N PRO A 148 1.50 10.16 11.86
CA PRO A 148 0.20 10.70 11.46
C PRO A 148 0.06 10.72 9.94
N THR A 149 -1.11 10.35 9.43
CA THR A 149 -1.40 10.23 7.99
C THR A 149 -1.12 11.55 7.24
N GLU A 150 -1.28 12.71 7.90
CA GLU A 150 -0.96 14.02 7.34
C GLU A 150 0.55 14.26 7.13
N HIS A 151 1.42 13.46 7.75
CA HIS A 151 2.88 13.56 7.62
C HIS A 151 3.52 12.38 6.88
N ALA A 152 2.75 11.34 6.56
CA ALA A 152 3.24 10.12 5.94
C ALA A 152 3.92 10.36 4.58
N VAL A 153 4.96 9.58 4.31
CA VAL A 153 5.65 9.55 3.01
C VAL A 153 4.69 9.06 1.94
N ARG A 154 4.53 9.84 0.86
CA ARG A 154 3.54 9.65 -0.20
C ARG A 154 4.01 8.70 -1.32
N GLY A 155 5.32 8.49 -1.41
CA GLY A 155 5.99 7.69 -2.43
C GLY A 155 7.25 8.37 -2.95
N LEU A 156 7.90 7.77 -3.96
CA LEU A 156 9.07 8.35 -4.62
C LEU A 156 8.69 9.68 -5.26
N HIS A 157 9.60 10.65 -5.21
CA HIS A 157 9.50 11.96 -5.85
C HIS A 157 10.42 12.02 -7.07
N SER A 158 11.72 11.84 -6.84
CA SER A 158 12.76 11.90 -7.86
C SER A 158 13.96 11.02 -7.50
N VAL A 159 14.85 10.82 -8.46
CA VAL A 159 16.20 10.30 -8.21
C VAL A 159 17.23 11.30 -8.72
N THR A 160 18.39 11.37 -8.08
CA THR A 160 19.51 12.19 -8.56
C THR A 160 20.64 11.32 -9.09
N LEU A 161 20.96 11.48 -10.37
CA LEU A 161 22.10 10.85 -11.04
C LEU A 161 23.27 11.83 -10.96
N SER A 162 24.39 11.40 -10.40
CA SER A 162 25.61 12.22 -10.40
C SER A 162 26.52 11.79 -11.53
N GLU A 163 26.85 12.71 -12.43
CA GLU A 163 27.62 12.43 -13.64
C GLU A 163 28.86 13.30 -13.77
N SER A 164 29.96 12.72 -14.24
CA SER A 164 31.16 13.49 -14.57
C SER A 164 31.01 14.27 -15.88
N VAL A 165 30.18 13.75 -16.79
CA VAL A 165 29.76 14.40 -18.04
C VAL A 165 28.27 14.13 -18.21
N THR A 166 27.45 15.18 -18.10
CA THR A 166 25.98 15.03 -18.06
C THR A 166 25.37 14.80 -19.44
N GLU A 167 25.89 15.43 -20.48
CA GLU A 167 25.29 15.46 -21.82
C GLU A 167 24.92 14.07 -22.41
N PRO A 168 25.76 13.02 -22.32
CA PRO A 168 25.38 11.69 -22.81
C PRO A 168 24.18 11.09 -22.09
N THR A 169 24.11 11.21 -20.76
CA THR A 169 22.98 10.76 -19.96
C THR A 169 21.72 11.56 -20.33
N GLN A 170 21.83 12.89 -20.42
CA GLN A 170 20.73 13.77 -20.80
C GLN A 170 20.15 13.41 -22.18
N ARG A 171 21.00 13.14 -23.18
CA ARG A 171 20.56 12.68 -24.52
C ARG A 171 19.87 11.32 -24.45
N LEU A 172 20.38 10.38 -23.65
CA LEU A 172 19.71 9.10 -23.49
C LEU A 172 18.30 9.30 -22.89
N LEU A 173 18.16 10.12 -21.85
CA LEU A 173 16.87 10.40 -21.21
C LEU A 173 15.86 11.02 -22.20
N THR A 174 16.29 11.97 -23.03
CA THR A 174 15.38 12.64 -23.97
C THR A 174 15.14 11.84 -25.25
N GLU A 175 16.21 11.42 -25.93
CA GLU A 175 16.13 10.85 -27.28
C GLU A 175 15.79 9.36 -27.30
N LEU A 176 16.15 8.61 -26.26
CA LEU A 176 15.85 7.18 -26.16
C LEU A 176 14.74 6.92 -25.15
N LEU A 177 14.73 7.64 -24.03
CA LEU A 177 13.73 7.44 -22.99
C LEU A 177 12.46 8.30 -23.13
N GLY A 178 12.44 9.29 -24.03
CA GLY A 178 11.24 10.11 -24.24
C GLY A 178 10.90 11.03 -23.06
N MET A 179 11.85 11.30 -22.18
CA MET A 179 11.69 12.28 -21.11
C MET A 179 11.85 13.71 -21.63
N THR A 180 11.27 14.68 -20.95
CA THR A 180 11.37 16.10 -21.30
C THR A 180 12.23 16.83 -20.30
N LEU A 181 13.18 17.63 -20.77
CA LEU A 181 13.91 18.57 -19.93
C LEU A 181 12.92 19.65 -19.43
N SER A 182 12.75 19.73 -18.12
CA SER A 182 11.77 20.61 -17.46
C SER A 182 12.42 21.84 -16.84
N GLU A 183 13.58 21.69 -16.20
CA GLU A 183 14.29 22.77 -15.51
C GLU A 183 15.81 22.57 -15.63
N GLU A 184 16.56 23.67 -15.61
CA GLU A 184 18.02 23.68 -15.51
C GLU A 184 18.47 24.75 -14.54
N ASN A 185 19.13 24.34 -13.46
CA ASN A 185 19.62 25.22 -12.40
C ASN A 185 21.09 24.90 -12.11
N GLY A 186 21.99 25.75 -12.59
CA GLY A 186 23.43 25.64 -12.33
C GLY A 186 24.02 24.35 -12.89
N ASP A 187 24.38 23.43 -11.98
CA ASP A 187 24.98 22.13 -12.28
C ASP A 187 23.95 20.98 -12.36
N ARG A 188 22.65 21.28 -12.24
CA ARG A 188 21.57 20.27 -12.24
C ARG A 188 20.55 20.53 -13.35
N SER A 189 20.22 19.48 -14.10
CA SER A 189 19.13 19.48 -15.08
C SER A 189 18.07 18.47 -14.66
N ARG A 190 16.79 18.87 -14.69
CA ARG A 190 15.66 18.04 -14.27
C ARG A 190 14.84 17.57 -15.46
N PHE A 191 14.62 16.26 -15.53
CA PHE A 191 13.84 15.59 -16.56
C PHE A 191 12.53 15.08 -15.99
N ALA A 192 11.43 15.37 -16.68
CA ALA A 192 10.10 14.89 -16.36
C ALA A 192 9.69 13.77 -17.33
N MET A 193 9.01 12.77 -16.80
CA MET A 193 8.42 11.66 -17.55
C MET A 193 6.97 11.96 -17.93
N ALA A 194 6.37 11.14 -18.80
CA ALA A 194 5.00 11.36 -19.27
C ALA A 194 4.00 11.26 -18.11
N GLY A 195 2.98 12.13 -18.13
CA GLY A 195 1.95 12.23 -17.08
C GLY A 195 2.23 13.34 -16.07
N GLY A 196 3.49 13.72 -15.83
CA GLY A 196 3.84 14.78 -14.86
C GLY A 196 3.40 14.47 -13.43
N GLU A 197 3.10 13.20 -13.15
CA GLU A 197 2.58 12.73 -11.85
C GLU A 197 3.72 12.62 -10.83
N ALA A 198 3.37 12.47 -9.56
CA ALA A 198 4.36 12.32 -8.50
C ALA A 198 5.21 11.04 -8.69
N GLY A 199 6.53 11.16 -8.48
CA GLY A 199 7.48 10.07 -8.76
C GLY A 199 7.93 9.97 -10.22
N ALA A 200 7.75 11.03 -11.01
CA ALA A 200 8.07 11.06 -12.44
C ALA A 200 9.27 11.96 -12.80
N LEU A 201 10.19 12.19 -11.85
CA LEU A 201 11.31 13.11 -12.02
C LEU A 201 12.69 12.43 -11.93
N VAL A 202 13.63 12.87 -12.77
CA VAL A 202 15.04 12.49 -12.74
C VAL A 202 15.88 13.75 -12.76
N ASP A 203 16.69 13.95 -11.73
CA ASP A 203 17.69 15.02 -11.68
C ASP A 203 19.04 14.47 -12.17
N VAL A 204 19.68 15.16 -13.11
CA VAL A 204 21.06 14.87 -13.55
C VAL A 204 21.95 16.01 -13.07
N ALA A 205 22.84 15.70 -12.13
CA ALA A 205 23.74 16.66 -11.51
C ALA A 205 25.19 16.42 -11.95
N ALA A 206 25.87 17.47 -12.42
CA ALA A 206 27.29 17.41 -12.71
C ALA A 206 28.08 17.26 -11.41
N SER A 207 29.01 16.31 -11.37
CA SER A 207 29.80 16.02 -10.18
C SER A 207 31.29 15.96 -10.50
N ALA A 208 32.06 16.80 -9.81
CA ALA A 208 33.53 16.73 -9.82
C ALA A 208 34.07 15.64 -8.88
N ALA A 209 33.20 14.89 -8.19
CA ALA A 209 33.60 13.83 -7.28
C ALA A 209 34.27 12.67 -8.04
N ALA A 210 35.09 11.91 -7.30
CA ALA A 210 35.62 10.65 -7.82
C ALA A 210 34.47 9.70 -8.20
N ARG A 211 34.76 8.74 -9.10
CA ARG A 211 33.80 7.69 -9.45
C ARG A 211 33.28 6.99 -8.19
N GLY A 212 31.98 6.80 -8.16
CA GLY A 212 31.31 6.10 -7.06
C GLY A 212 31.78 4.65 -6.94
N LEU A 213 31.67 4.11 -5.72
CA LEU A 213 31.88 2.69 -5.43
C LEU A 213 30.53 2.11 -5.00
N GLN A 214 29.91 1.33 -5.88
CA GLN A 214 28.65 0.65 -5.59
C GLN A 214 28.90 -0.50 -4.60
N ALA A 215 28.40 -0.36 -3.38
CA ALA A 215 28.43 -1.35 -2.29
C ALA A 215 27.39 -0.95 -1.22
N GLY A 216 27.54 -1.36 0.04
CA GLY A 216 26.58 -1.04 1.11
C GLY A 216 26.34 0.47 1.25
N GLY A 217 25.08 0.89 1.34
CA GLY A 217 24.69 2.30 1.42
C GLY A 217 24.61 3.01 0.07
N THR A 218 24.55 2.29 -1.05
CA THR A 218 24.44 2.89 -2.38
C THR A 218 23.32 2.28 -3.20
N VAL A 219 22.80 3.04 -4.16
CA VAL A 219 21.81 2.57 -5.13
C VAL A 219 22.46 1.59 -6.10
N HIS A 220 21.83 0.42 -6.25
CA HIS A 220 22.20 -0.58 -7.25
C HIS A 220 21.67 -0.20 -8.63
N HIS A 221 20.37 0.10 -8.73
CA HIS A 221 19.71 0.48 -9.98
C HIS A 221 18.44 1.29 -9.74
N VAL A 222 17.98 1.97 -10.80
CA VAL A 222 16.70 2.69 -10.85
C VAL A 222 15.85 2.07 -11.95
N ALA A 223 14.59 1.78 -11.63
CA ALA A 223 13.62 1.21 -12.57
C ALA A 223 12.59 2.26 -13.01
N PHE A 224 12.22 2.23 -14.29
CA PHE A 224 11.16 3.04 -14.89
C PHE A 224 9.98 2.18 -15.30
N ARG A 225 8.78 2.76 -15.24
CA ARG A 225 7.53 2.06 -15.50
C ARG A 225 7.32 1.78 -16.99
N ALA A 226 6.99 0.54 -17.29
CA ALA A 226 6.28 0.14 -18.50
C ALA A 226 4.86 -0.31 -18.11
N PRO A 227 3.80 0.21 -18.72
CA PRO A 227 2.42 -0.18 -18.38
C PRO A 227 2.15 -1.66 -18.66
N ASP A 228 2.83 -2.24 -19.67
CA ASP A 228 2.67 -3.62 -20.07
C ASP A 228 3.94 -4.19 -20.72
N ARG A 229 3.93 -5.51 -20.93
CA ARG A 229 5.02 -6.25 -21.58
C ARG A 229 5.26 -5.80 -23.02
N ALA A 230 4.22 -5.47 -23.78
CA ALA A 230 4.36 -5.05 -25.18
C ALA A 230 5.16 -3.74 -25.28
N THR A 231 4.91 -2.83 -24.34
CA THR A 231 5.64 -1.57 -24.19
C THR A 231 7.10 -1.85 -23.80
N GLN A 232 7.36 -2.70 -22.80
CA GLN A 232 8.71 -3.12 -22.41
C GLN A 232 9.50 -3.75 -23.57
N GLU A 233 8.88 -4.61 -24.38
CA GLU A 233 9.49 -5.21 -25.57
C GLU A 233 9.84 -4.17 -26.64
N SER A 234 9.00 -3.14 -26.79
CA SER A 234 9.26 -2.04 -27.71
C SER A 234 10.44 -1.18 -27.25
N TRP A 235 10.53 -0.91 -25.94
CA TRP A 235 11.68 -0.29 -25.31
C TRP A 235 12.97 -1.07 -25.52
N GLN A 236 12.93 -2.38 -25.25
CA GLN A 236 14.07 -3.27 -25.45
C GLN A 236 14.59 -3.18 -26.89
N ARG A 237 13.70 -3.27 -27.88
CA ARG A 237 14.07 -3.15 -29.31
C ARG A 237 14.68 -1.79 -29.63
N ARG A 238 14.12 -0.69 -29.10
CA ARG A 238 14.64 0.67 -29.32
C ARG A 238 16.05 0.83 -28.75
N LEU A 239 16.27 0.38 -27.51
CA LEU A 239 17.56 0.47 -26.82
C LEU A 239 18.63 -0.41 -27.49
N VAL A 240 18.27 -1.64 -27.90
CA VAL A 240 19.16 -2.53 -28.66
C VAL A 240 19.51 -1.94 -30.03
N ALA A 241 18.53 -1.37 -30.74
CA ALA A 241 18.77 -0.71 -32.02
C ALA A 241 19.67 0.53 -31.90
N ALA A 242 19.66 1.19 -30.73
CA ALA A 242 20.58 2.28 -30.40
C ALA A 242 21.99 1.80 -29.97
N GLY A 243 22.23 0.48 -29.95
CA GLY A 243 23.53 -0.12 -29.65
C GLY A 243 23.82 -0.33 -28.16
N LEU A 244 22.81 -0.20 -27.28
CA LEU A 244 22.97 -0.46 -25.85
C LEU A 244 22.94 -1.97 -25.57
N PRO A 245 23.80 -2.48 -24.66
CA PRO A 245 23.70 -3.85 -24.16
C PRO A 245 22.52 -3.95 -23.20
N VAL A 246 21.42 -4.55 -23.66
CA VAL A 246 20.20 -4.77 -22.88
C VAL A 246 20.06 -6.27 -22.59
N THR A 247 19.65 -6.62 -21.38
CA THR A 247 19.37 -8.02 -21.02
C THR A 247 18.16 -8.57 -21.79
N ASP A 248 18.01 -9.90 -21.77
CA ASP A 248 16.72 -10.53 -22.04
C ASP A 248 15.66 -10.05 -21.04
N ILE A 249 14.38 -10.29 -21.35
CA ILE A 249 13.28 -10.01 -20.43
C ILE A 249 13.29 -11.07 -19.33
N LEU A 250 13.53 -10.63 -18.11
CA LEU A 250 13.60 -11.47 -16.92
C LEU A 250 12.25 -11.46 -16.19
N ASP A 251 11.82 -12.63 -15.73
CA ASP A 251 10.65 -12.76 -14.84
C ASP A 251 11.10 -12.57 -13.39
N ARG A 252 10.60 -11.51 -12.74
CA ARG A 252 10.85 -11.21 -11.33
C ARG A 252 9.63 -11.53 -10.47
N GLN A 253 8.71 -12.37 -10.96
CA GLN A 253 7.45 -12.82 -10.34
C GLN A 253 6.41 -11.71 -10.16
N TYR A 254 6.79 -10.57 -9.59
CA TYR A 254 5.93 -9.42 -9.33
C TYR A 254 5.83 -8.46 -10.52
N PHE A 255 6.82 -8.52 -11.42
CA PHE A 255 6.93 -7.75 -12.66
C PHE A 255 7.94 -8.44 -13.58
N THR A 256 7.99 -8.04 -14.85
CA THR A 256 9.09 -8.41 -15.76
C THR A 256 10.05 -7.24 -15.92
N SER A 257 11.33 -7.54 -16.17
CA SER A 257 12.40 -6.53 -16.16
C SER A 257 13.34 -6.69 -17.35
N ILE A 258 13.84 -5.56 -17.86
CA ILE A 258 15.05 -5.49 -18.70
C ILE A 258 16.03 -4.52 -18.07
N TYR A 259 17.33 -4.79 -18.17
CA TYR A 259 18.38 -3.96 -17.58
C TYR A 259 19.36 -3.47 -18.65
N PHE A 260 19.84 -2.24 -18.49
CA PHE A 260 20.88 -1.65 -19.34
C PHE A 260 21.60 -0.54 -18.57
N ARG A 261 22.89 -0.30 -18.88
CA ARG A 261 23.63 0.83 -18.29
C ARG A 261 23.50 2.05 -19.18
N GLU A 262 23.19 3.20 -18.57
CA GLU A 262 23.29 4.47 -19.27
C GLU A 262 24.78 4.92 -19.37
N PRO A 263 25.11 5.88 -20.25
CA PRO A 263 26.49 6.27 -20.55
C PRO A 263 27.37 6.65 -19.34
N GLY A 264 26.79 7.25 -18.30
CA GLY A 264 27.43 7.62 -17.04
C GLY A 264 27.84 6.43 -16.16
N GLY A 265 27.16 5.29 -16.35
CA GLY A 265 27.41 4.02 -15.68
C GLY A 265 26.28 3.57 -14.75
N VAL A 266 25.27 4.40 -14.51
CA VAL A 266 24.09 4.04 -13.70
C VAL A 266 23.37 2.88 -14.37
N LEU A 267 22.96 1.89 -13.56
CA LEU A 267 22.17 0.77 -14.05
C LEU A 267 20.70 1.16 -14.06
N PHE A 268 20.09 1.15 -15.24
CA PHE A 268 18.67 1.36 -15.42
C PHE A 268 17.93 0.04 -15.65
N GLU A 269 16.68 0.04 -15.23
CA GLU A 269 15.71 -1.02 -15.46
C GLU A 269 14.45 -0.44 -16.11
N ILE A 270 13.82 -1.18 -17.02
CA ILE A 270 12.41 -0.96 -17.39
C ILE A 270 11.60 -2.12 -16.81
N ALA A 271 10.64 -1.83 -15.94
CA ALA A 271 9.84 -2.81 -15.20
C ALA A 271 8.35 -2.67 -15.51
N THR A 272 7.63 -3.78 -15.66
CA THR A 272 6.18 -3.75 -15.92
C THR A 272 5.37 -3.47 -14.66
N ASP A 273 4.34 -2.63 -14.73
CA ASP A 273 3.50 -2.30 -13.57
C ASP A 273 2.73 -3.51 -12.97
N THR A 274 2.52 -4.56 -13.76
CA THR A 274 1.76 -5.76 -13.38
C THR A 274 2.65 -7.02 -13.43
N PRO A 275 2.34 -8.08 -12.66
CA PRO A 275 1.12 -8.30 -11.85
C PRO A 275 1.08 -7.63 -10.46
N GLY A 276 2.21 -7.14 -9.93
CA GLY A 276 2.30 -6.54 -8.60
C GLY A 276 2.42 -7.57 -7.45
N PHE A 277 2.59 -7.09 -6.22
CA PHE A 277 2.89 -7.94 -5.05
C PHE A 277 1.72 -8.78 -4.56
N THR A 278 0.49 -8.49 -4.99
CA THR A 278 -0.70 -9.27 -4.62
C THR A 278 -0.89 -10.54 -5.44
N VAL A 279 0.05 -10.84 -6.33
CA VAL A 279 0.01 -12.05 -7.18
C VAL A 279 0.18 -13.34 -6.37
N ASP A 280 0.94 -13.30 -5.27
CA ASP A 280 1.28 -14.45 -4.44
C ASP A 280 1.02 -14.25 -2.93
N GLU A 281 0.58 -13.05 -2.53
CA GLU A 281 0.16 -12.73 -1.17
C GLU A 281 -1.10 -11.85 -1.17
N PRO A 282 -2.09 -12.10 -0.30
CA PRO A 282 -3.19 -11.18 -0.08
C PRO A 282 -2.70 -9.78 0.34
N LEU A 283 -3.40 -8.72 -0.10
CA LEU A 283 -3.08 -7.32 0.21
C LEU A 283 -2.86 -7.07 1.71
N LEU A 284 -3.67 -7.67 2.56
CA LEU A 284 -3.62 -7.46 4.02
C LEU A 284 -2.45 -8.17 4.69
N THR A 285 -1.89 -9.19 4.04
CA THR A 285 -0.79 -9.99 4.59
C THR A 285 0.53 -9.77 3.83
N LEU A 286 0.60 -8.75 2.96
CA LEU A 286 1.83 -8.41 2.24
C LEU A 286 2.99 -8.24 3.21
N GLY A 287 4.12 -8.86 2.85
CA GLY A 287 5.38 -8.73 3.58
C GLY A 287 5.41 -9.37 4.96
N LYS A 288 4.38 -10.13 5.37
CA LYS A 288 4.36 -10.85 6.65
C LYS A 288 5.07 -12.22 6.61
N SER A 289 5.41 -12.72 5.42
CA SER A 289 5.99 -14.06 5.26
C SER A 289 7.00 -14.13 4.12
N LEU A 290 8.01 -15.01 4.25
CA LEU A 290 8.99 -15.25 3.18
C LEU A 290 8.31 -15.93 1.99
N LYS A 291 8.24 -15.20 0.87
CA LYS A 291 7.84 -15.75 -0.43
C LYS A 291 9.06 -16.24 -1.20
N LEU A 292 8.87 -17.30 -1.95
CA LEU A 292 9.86 -17.80 -2.90
C LEU A 292 9.16 -18.01 -4.24
N PRO A 293 9.86 -17.76 -5.35
CA PRO A 293 9.33 -18.12 -6.66
C PRO A 293 9.20 -19.64 -6.78
N PRO A 294 8.30 -20.15 -7.65
CA PRO A 294 8.04 -21.58 -7.77
C PRO A 294 9.27 -22.46 -8.00
N TRP A 295 10.31 -21.91 -8.66
CA TRP A 295 11.56 -22.62 -8.92
C TRP A 295 12.51 -22.69 -7.70
N LEU A 296 12.31 -21.86 -6.67
CA LEU A 296 13.09 -21.89 -5.42
C LEU A 296 12.36 -22.59 -4.27
N GLU A 297 11.03 -22.73 -4.35
CA GLU A 297 10.23 -23.44 -3.34
C GLU A 297 10.75 -24.84 -2.96
N PRO A 298 11.28 -25.69 -3.87
CA PRO A 298 11.88 -26.97 -3.49
C PRO A 298 13.05 -26.86 -2.50
N SER A 299 13.70 -25.70 -2.43
CA SER A 299 14.84 -25.41 -1.56
C SER A 299 14.48 -24.55 -0.34
N ARG A 300 13.18 -24.31 -0.07
CA ARG A 300 12.69 -23.42 1.00
C ARG A 300 13.40 -23.62 2.33
N ALA A 301 13.43 -24.86 2.84
CA ALA A 301 14.03 -25.15 4.13
C ALA A 301 15.53 -24.81 4.18
N GLN A 302 16.26 -24.98 3.07
CA GLN A 302 17.67 -24.60 2.99
C GLN A 302 17.83 -23.07 2.98
N ILE A 303 16.98 -22.37 2.22
CA ILE A 303 16.99 -20.91 2.12
C ILE A 303 16.64 -20.27 3.47
N GLU A 304 15.55 -20.69 4.10
CA GLU A 304 15.13 -20.19 5.42
C GLU A 304 16.21 -20.37 6.49
N ASN A 305 16.98 -21.47 6.45
CA ASN A 305 18.09 -21.71 7.37
C ASN A 305 19.34 -20.86 7.07
N ALA A 306 19.50 -20.39 5.84
CA ALA A 306 20.62 -19.53 5.44
C ALA A 306 20.34 -18.05 5.73
N LEU A 307 19.06 -17.66 5.72
CA LEU A 307 18.63 -16.30 6.00
C LEU A 307 18.66 -16.00 7.50
N PRO A 308 19.03 -14.77 7.90
CA PRO A 308 18.83 -14.35 9.27
C PRO A 308 17.36 -14.20 9.61
N THR A 309 16.99 -14.49 10.86
CA THR A 309 15.64 -14.18 11.34
C THR A 309 15.40 -12.67 11.36
N LEU A 310 14.27 -12.26 10.80
CA LEU A 310 13.72 -10.91 10.91
C LEU A 310 12.65 -10.89 12.00
N HIS A 311 12.66 -9.85 12.80
CA HIS A 311 11.61 -9.50 13.75
C HIS A 311 10.79 -8.38 13.14
N LEU A 312 9.50 -8.63 12.86
CA LEU A 312 8.64 -7.61 12.28
C LEU A 312 7.98 -6.80 13.39
N PRO A 313 7.72 -5.50 13.20
CA PRO A 313 7.20 -4.70 14.31
C PRO A 313 5.73 -5.03 14.67
N GLU A 314 5.02 -5.82 13.87
CA GLU A 314 3.72 -6.40 14.27
C GLU A 314 3.86 -7.54 15.30
N ASP A 315 5.05 -8.14 15.47
CA ASP A 315 5.31 -9.20 16.45
C ASP A 315 5.38 -8.65 17.90
N ASP A 316 5.51 -7.33 18.07
CA ASP A 316 5.65 -6.63 19.34
C ASP A 316 4.33 -5.97 19.81
N VAL A 317 3.18 -6.65 19.73
CA VAL A 317 1.98 -6.21 20.47
C VAL A 317 2.20 -6.50 21.96
N PRO A 318 2.44 -5.49 22.83
CA PRO A 318 2.60 -5.75 24.25
C PRO A 318 1.22 -6.14 24.81
N GLY A 319 1.12 -7.34 25.37
CA GLY A 319 -0.09 -7.77 26.08
C GLY A 319 -0.41 -6.78 27.20
N ASP A 320 -1.53 -6.06 27.07
CA ASP A 320 -1.91 -5.04 28.04
C ASP A 320 -2.32 -5.68 29.37
N SER A 321 -1.41 -5.58 30.34
CA SER A 321 -1.64 -5.89 31.74
C SER A 321 -2.42 -4.74 32.39
N ASN A 322 -3.72 -4.94 32.62
CA ASN A 322 -4.53 -4.10 33.51
C ASN A 322 -3.85 -3.98 34.89
N PRO A 323 -3.72 -2.78 35.47
CA PRO A 323 -4.54 -2.49 36.66
C PRO A 323 -4.86 -0.98 36.87
N ARG A 324 -6.13 -0.67 37.18
CA ARG A 324 -6.61 -0.14 38.50
C ARG A 324 -7.88 0.71 38.39
N ALA A 325 -8.81 0.37 39.28
CA ALA A 325 -9.99 1.15 39.62
C ALA A 325 -9.65 2.45 40.36
N GLY A 326 -10.41 3.51 40.07
CA GLY A 326 -10.84 4.50 41.06
C GLY A 326 -10.61 5.98 40.72
N ARG A 327 -11.61 6.64 40.11
CA ARG A 327 -12.37 7.80 40.66
C ARG A 327 -13.25 8.42 39.58
N GLY A 328 -14.46 8.81 39.99
CA GLY A 328 -15.58 9.12 39.11
C GLY A 328 -15.38 10.36 38.24
N VAL A 329 -15.46 10.12 36.94
CA VAL A 329 -15.95 11.04 35.90
C VAL A 329 -16.97 10.21 35.12
N LEU A 330 -18.11 10.77 34.74
CA LEU A 330 -19.06 10.09 33.86
C LEU A 330 -18.38 9.88 32.50
N VAL A 331 -17.74 8.71 32.33
CA VAL A 331 -17.16 8.27 31.06
C VAL A 331 -18.34 7.89 30.16
N ASN A 332 -18.38 8.46 28.96
CA ASN A 332 -19.26 7.94 27.92
C ASN A 332 -18.70 6.58 27.49
N THR A 333 -19.20 5.49 28.07
CA THR A 333 -18.72 4.12 27.84
C THR A 333 -19.03 3.61 26.42
N ALA A 334 -19.72 4.40 25.60
CA ALA A 334 -20.24 3.97 24.30
C ALA A 334 -19.20 3.95 23.15
N LEU A 335 -18.00 4.53 23.35
CA LEU A 335 -16.88 4.49 22.38
C LEU A 335 -15.68 3.65 22.87
N GLU A 336 -15.90 2.71 23.79
CA GLU A 336 -14.82 1.88 24.37
C GLU A 336 -14.25 0.82 23.41
N ARG A 337 -14.91 0.57 22.28
CA ARG A 337 -14.39 -0.33 21.24
C ARG A 337 -13.14 0.27 20.59
N PRO A 338 -12.01 -0.45 20.46
CA PRO A 338 -10.86 0.05 19.71
C PRO A 338 -11.26 0.36 18.26
N HIS A 339 -10.92 1.56 17.80
CA HIS A 339 -11.26 2.05 16.47
C HIS A 339 -10.31 3.16 16.02
N VAL A 340 -10.23 3.32 14.70
CA VAL A 340 -9.58 4.44 14.03
C VAL A 340 -10.65 5.28 13.35
N TRP A 341 -10.59 6.59 13.58
CA TRP A 341 -11.36 7.59 12.84
C TRP A 341 -10.42 8.35 11.92
N LEU A 342 -10.68 8.29 10.61
CA LEU A 342 -10.01 9.14 9.63
C LEU A 342 -11.01 10.18 9.11
N PRO A 343 -10.79 11.48 9.36
CA PRO A 343 -11.66 12.51 8.83
C PRO A 343 -11.60 12.54 7.31
N GLY A 344 -12.68 12.99 6.69
CA GLY A 344 -12.79 13.13 5.23
C GLY A 344 -13.75 14.25 4.86
N SER A 345 -14.00 14.39 3.57
CA SER A 345 -14.94 15.39 3.08
C SER A 345 -16.39 14.99 3.41
N PRO A 346 -17.20 15.86 4.03
CA PRO A 346 -18.61 15.58 4.32
C PRO A 346 -19.48 15.41 3.06
N SER A 347 -18.94 15.73 1.88
CA SER A 347 -19.57 15.48 0.57
C SER A 347 -19.44 14.04 0.07
N HIS A 348 -18.69 13.18 0.79
CA HIS A 348 -18.50 11.78 0.46
C HIS A 348 -19.25 10.91 1.48
N ALA A 349 -19.81 9.80 1.00
CA ALA A 349 -20.47 8.83 1.88
C ALA A 349 -19.43 8.25 2.87
N PRO A 350 -19.74 8.22 4.17
CA PRO A 350 -18.81 7.72 5.18
C PRO A 350 -18.70 6.19 5.08
N LEU A 351 -17.49 5.68 5.29
CA LEU A 351 -17.18 4.25 5.21
C LEU A 351 -16.99 3.64 6.59
N LEU A 352 -17.58 2.46 6.79
CA LEU A 352 -17.36 1.63 7.97
C LEU A 352 -16.50 0.43 7.59
N PHE A 353 -15.28 0.34 8.11
CA PHE A 353 -14.37 -0.76 7.83
C PHE A 353 -14.42 -1.86 8.89
N LEU A 354 -14.57 -3.11 8.43
CA LEU A 354 -14.76 -4.29 9.27
C LEU A 354 -13.79 -5.40 8.83
N HIS A 355 -12.73 -5.62 9.61
CA HIS A 355 -11.64 -6.53 9.31
C HIS A 355 -12.01 -8.04 9.32
N GLY A 356 -11.09 -8.88 8.85
CA GLY A 356 -11.22 -10.34 8.87
C GLY A 356 -10.88 -10.97 10.23
N THR A 357 -10.91 -12.30 10.34
CA THR A 357 -10.47 -12.96 11.59
C THR A 357 -8.98 -12.75 11.83
N GLY A 358 -8.59 -12.38 13.04
CA GLY A 358 -7.20 -12.10 13.40
C GLY A 358 -6.71 -10.71 13.04
N GLY A 359 -7.58 -9.92 12.40
CA GLY A 359 -7.30 -8.55 12.06
C GLY A 359 -7.58 -7.54 13.16
N ASP A 360 -7.42 -6.27 12.83
CA ASP A 360 -7.70 -5.12 13.68
C ASP A 360 -8.26 -3.90 12.90
N GLU A 361 -8.42 -2.78 13.59
CA GLU A 361 -8.91 -1.50 13.07
C GLU A 361 -7.98 -0.83 12.05
N HIS A 362 -6.77 -1.34 11.82
CA HIS A 362 -5.82 -0.80 10.84
C HIS A 362 -5.83 -1.56 9.51
N ASP A 363 -6.18 -2.84 9.51
CA ASP A 363 -6.02 -3.72 8.33
C ASP A 363 -6.68 -3.19 7.05
N LEU A 364 -7.93 -2.72 7.15
CA LEU A 364 -8.70 -2.34 5.97
C LEU A 364 -8.50 -0.87 5.58
N LEU A 365 -7.79 -0.06 6.38
CA LEU A 365 -7.52 1.35 6.07
C LEU A 365 -6.95 1.56 4.65
N PRO A 366 -6.06 0.71 4.12
CA PRO A 366 -5.57 0.79 2.74
C PRO A 366 -6.64 0.82 1.66
N LEU A 367 -7.80 0.21 1.90
CA LEU A 367 -8.86 0.19 0.92
C LEU A 367 -9.47 1.57 0.70
N ARG A 368 -9.36 2.49 1.66
CA ARG A 368 -9.83 3.86 1.52
C ARG A 368 -9.25 4.50 0.25
N GLU A 369 -7.96 4.28 0.02
CA GLU A 369 -7.19 4.91 -1.05
C GLU A 369 -7.59 4.42 -2.44
N HIS A 370 -8.06 3.19 -2.51
CA HIS A 370 -8.53 2.62 -3.77
C HIS A 370 -10.03 2.81 -3.98
N LEU A 371 -10.82 2.97 -2.92
CA LEU A 371 -12.28 3.04 -3.00
C LEU A 371 -12.81 4.47 -2.97
N ALA A 372 -12.33 5.30 -2.04
CA ALA A 372 -12.70 6.70 -1.89
C ALA A 372 -11.70 7.45 -0.97
N PRO A 373 -10.58 7.98 -1.50
CA PRO A 373 -9.53 8.63 -0.70
C PRO A 373 -10.05 9.74 0.23
N ARG A 374 -11.06 10.48 -0.24
CA ARG A 374 -11.65 11.62 0.51
C ARG A 374 -12.83 11.26 1.39
N ALA A 375 -13.26 10.00 1.47
CA ALA A 375 -14.35 9.61 2.35
C ALA A 375 -13.92 9.70 3.83
N PRO A 376 -14.81 10.11 4.74
CA PRO A 376 -14.65 9.84 6.17
C PRO A 376 -14.65 8.32 6.40
N VAL A 377 -13.77 7.83 7.27
CA VAL A 377 -13.66 6.39 7.57
C VAL A 377 -13.71 6.16 9.07
N LEU A 378 -14.58 5.25 9.49
CA LEU A 378 -14.57 4.63 10.80
C LEU A 378 -14.17 3.16 10.64
N SER A 379 -13.00 2.79 11.16
CA SER A 379 -12.50 1.41 11.13
C SER A 379 -12.49 0.86 12.55
N VAL A 380 -13.08 -0.32 12.76
CA VAL A 380 -13.37 -0.81 14.12
C VAL A 380 -12.78 -2.20 14.35
N ARG A 381 -12.31 -2.46 15.58
CA ARG A 381 -11.83 -3.79 16.00
C ARG A 381 -12.98 -4.68 16.46
N GLY A 382 -12.95 -5.93 16.08
CA GLY A 382 -13.74 -7.00 16.65
C GLY A 382 -13.35 -7.28 18.10
N THR A 383 -14.32 -7.37 19.01
CA THR A 383 -14.08 -7.51 20.45
C THR A 383 -14.14 -8.96 20.96
N VAL A 384 -14.49 -9.91 20.09
CA VAL A 384 -14.52 -11.33 20.41
C VAL A 384 -13.17 -11.95 20.09
N LEU A 385 -12.59 -12.70 21.02
CA LEU A 385 -11.32 -13.39 20.81
C LEU A 385 -11.56 -14.88 20.53
N GLU A 386 -10.98 -15.39 19.45
CA GLU A 386 -10.92 -16.81 19.12
C GLU A 386 -9.46 -17.24 19.12
N ASN A 387 -9.04 -17.98 20.15
CA ASN A 387 -7.63 -18.36 20.35
C ASN A 387 -6.67 -17.15 20.33
N GLY A 388 -7.10 -16.00 20.86
CA GLY A 388 -6.34 -14.75 20.85
C GLY A 388 -6.51 -13.89 19.59
N MET A 389 -7.14 -14.42 18.53
CA MET A 389 -7.38 -13.68 17.29
C MET A 389 -8.67 -12.84 17.40
N PRO A 390 -8.64 -11.52 17.16
CA PRO A 390 -9.85 -10.70 17.16
C PRO A 390 -10.85 -11.09 16.07
N ARG A 391 -12.14 -11.02 16.43
CA ARG A 391 -13.32 -11.31 15.61
C ARG A 391 -14.46 -10.41 16.02
N PHE A 392 -15.41 -10.24 15.11
CA PHE A 392 -16.65 -9.54 15.39
C PHE A 392 -17.67 -10.39 16.14
N PHE A 393 -17.66 -11.70 15.93
CA PHE A 393 -18.57 -12.66 16.55
C PHE A 393 -17.97 -14.07 16.57
N ARG A 394 -18.49 -14.91 17.47
CA ARG A 394 -18.09 -16.31 17.68
C ARG A 394 -18.59 -17.23 16.56
N ARG A 395 -17.91 -18.35 16.40
CA ARG A 395 -18.36 -19.46 15.56
C ARG A 395 -18.26 -20.75 16.35
N LEU A 396 -19.17 -21.70 16.07
CA LEU A 396 -19.15 -23.02 16.68
C LEU A 396 -18.04 -23.90 16.08
N ARG A 397 -17.75 -23.69 14.79
CA ARG A 397 -16.62 -24.24 14.05
C ARG A 397 -16.49 -23.49 12.73
N GLU A 398 -15.47 -23.78 11.93
CA GLU A 398 -15.31 -23.18 10.61
C GLU A 398 -16.56 -23.38 9.73
N GLY A 399 -17.02 -22.28 9.10
CA GLY A 399 -18.25 -22.22 8.32
C GLY A 399 -19.57 -22.37 9.10
N VAL A 400 -19.54 -22.41 10.43
CA VAL A 400 -20.74 -22.52 11.28
C VAL A 400 -20.70 -21.44 12.35
N PHE A 401 -21.47 -20.37 12.14
CA PHE A 401 -21.51 -19.24 13.06
C PHE A 401 -22.35 -19.54 14.30
N ASP A 402 -21.99 -18.90 15.42
CA ASP A 402 -22.84 -18.83 16.60
C ASP A 402 -23.83 -17.69 16.36
N GLU A 403 -25.05 -18.01 15.93
CA GLU A 403 -26.03 -17.01 15.51
C GLU A 403 -26.53 -16.15 16.68
N ASP A 404 -26.52 -16.65 17.91
CA ASP A 404 -26.93 -15.90 19.08
C ASP A 404 -25.88 -14.86 19.45
N ASP A 405 -24.59 -15.25 19.43
CA ASP A 405 -23.48 -14.32 19.58
C ASP A 405 -23.45 -13.30 18.44
N LEU A 406 -23.70 -13.73 17.19
CA LEU A 406 -23.80 -12.81 16.04
C LEU A 406 -24.88 -11.75 16.24
N ARG A 407 -26.09 -12.13 16.67
CA ARG A 407 -27.18 -11.17 16.95
C ARG A 407 -26.79 -10.18 18.04
N HIS A 408 -26.19 -10.67 19.13
CA HIS A 408 -25.70 -9.82 20.21
C HIS A 408 -24.65 -8.81 19.72
N GLN A 409 -23.69 -9.28 18.93
CA GLN A 409 -22.60 -8.44 18.42
C GLN A 409 -23.05 -7.43 17.36
N VAL A 410 -24.11 -7.74 16.60
CA VAL A 410 -24.80 -6.78 15.73
C VAL A 410 -25.41 -5.65 16.55
N ASP A 411 -26.03 -5.94 17.69
CA ASP A 411 -26.64 -4.93 18.56
C ASP A 411 -25.61 -4.03 19.24
N GLU A 412 -24.53 -4.63 19.73
CA GLU A 412 -23.38 -3.92 20.27
C GLU A 412 -22.74 -3.00 19.20
N LEU A 413 -22.52 -3.51 17.98
CA LEU A 413 -21.98 -2.70 16.89
C LEU A 413 -22.92 -1.57 16.46
N ALA A 414 -24.23 -1.81 16.38
CA ALA A 414 -25.20 -0.76 16.06
C ALA A 414 -25.24 0.34 17.13
N THR A 415 -25.13 -0.04 18.41
CA THR A 415 -25.05 0.91 19.53
C THR A 415 -23.77 1.74 19.47
N PHE A 416 -22.64 1.11 19.17
CA PHE A 416 -21.36 1.80 18.96
C PHE A 416 -21.45 2.79 17.79
N LEU A 417 -22.07 2.41 16.66
CA LEU A 417 -22.24 3.31 15.51
C LEU A 417 -23.06 4.54 15.87
N GLN A 418 -24.14 4.39 16.65
CA GLN A 418 -24.93 5.54 17.10
C GLN A 418 -24.12 6.50 17.97
N ALA A 419 -23.24 5.98 18.82
CA ALA A 419 -22.33 6.81 19.62
C ALA A 419 -21.28 7.50 18.73
N ALA A 420 -20.73 6.79 17.76
CA ALA A 420 -19.77 7.33 16.80
C ALA A 420 -20.39 8.41 15.90
N GLU A 421 -21.64 8.23 15.45
CA GLU A 421 -22.41 9.22 14.69
C GLU A 421 -22.54 10.55 15.44
N GLN A 422 -22.87 10.48 16.74
CA GLN A 422 -22.96 11.68 17.59
C GLN A 422 -21.60 12.32 17.84
N HIS A 423 -20.55 11.51 18.03
CA HIS A 423 -19.23 12.00 18.39
C HIS A 423 -18.49 12.62 17.20
N TYR A 424 -18.61 12.01 16.02
CA TYR A 424 -17.90 12.40 14.80
C TYR A 424 -18.76 13.21 13.82
N ASP A 425 -19.98 13.58 14.22
CA ASP A 425 -20.92 14.35 13.40
C ASP A 425 -21.24 13.68 12.05
N VAL A 426 -21.51 12.37 12.11
CA VAL A 426 -21.92 11.57 10.95
C VAL A 426 -23.43 11.37 10.96
N SER A 427 -24.08 11.63 9.83
CA SER A 427 -25.54 11.47 9.70
C SER A 427 -25.93 10.00 9.88
N PRO A 428 -26.89 9.67 10.76
CA PRO A 428 -27.30 8.30 11.01
C PRO A 428 -27.74 7.53 9.76
N GLY A 429 -27.29 6.27 9.67
CA GLY A 429 -27.68 5.37 8.57
C GLY A 429 -27.05 5.69 7.21
N THR A 430 -26.08 6.61 7.15
CA THR A 430 -25.39 6.97 5.89
C THR A 430 -24.13 6.13 5.63
N TRP A 431 -23.73 5.29 6.59
CA TRP A 431 -22.56 4.43 6.47
C TRP A 431 -22.69 3.43 5.32
N THR A 432 -21.63 3.32 4.52
CA THR A 432 -21.44 2.16 3.65
C THR A 432 -20.38 1.26 4.26
N ALA A 433 -20.77 0.04 4.65
CA ALA A 433 -19.83 -0.91 5.23
C ALA A 433 -18.92 -1.50 4.15
N VAL A 434 -17.62 -1.62 4.44
CA VAL A 434 -16.67 -2.40 3.64
C VAL A 434 -16.08 -3.45 4.57
N GLY A 435 -16.53 -4.69 4.39
CA GLY A 435 -16.14 -5.80 5.25
C GLY A 435 -15.36 -6.85 4.49
N PHE A 436 -14.37 -7.46 5.15
CA PHE A 436 -13.65 -8.63 4.64
C PHE A 436 -13.93 -9.85 5.52
N SER A 437 -14.30 -10.98 4.90
CA SER A 437 -14.50 -12.27 5.58
C SER A 437 -15.44 -12.16 6.79
N ASN A 438 -14.93 -12.32 8.02
CA ASN A 438 -15.71 -12.16 9.25
C ASN A 438 -16.37 -10.77 9.37
N GLY A 439 -15.68 -9.71 8.98
CA GLY A 439 -16.21 -8.36 8.94
C GLY A 439 -17.30 -8.18 7.89
N ALA A 440 -17.18 -8.85 6.73
CA ALA A 440 -18.25 -8.88 5.72
C ALA A 440 -19.52 -9.58 6.25
N ASN A 441 -19.34 -10.64 7.04
CA ASN A 441 -20.45 -11.39 7.61
C ASN A 441 -21.21 -10.57 8.67
N ILE A 442 -20.50 -9.84 9.55
CA ILE A 442 -21.20 -8.95 10.50
C ILE A 442 -21.81 -7.73 9.79
N ALA A 443 -21.18 -7.20 8.74
CA ALA A 443 -21.80 -6.15 7.90
C ALA A 443 -23.13 -6.62 7.29
N SER A 444 -23.13 -7.85 6.78
CA SER A 444 -24.35 -8.49 6.23
C SER A 444 -25.40 -8.66 7.32
N ALA A 445 -25.01 -9.15 8.49
CA ALA A 445 -25.91 -9.35 9.62
C ALA A 445 -26.47 -8.02 10.17
N LEU A 446 -25.68 -6.94 10.14
CA LEU A 446 -26.08 -5.60 10.54
C LEU A 446 -27.12 -5.03 9.58
N LEU A 447 -26.94 -5.20 8.26
CA LEU A 447 -27.96 -4.84 7.25
C LEU A 447 -29.29 -5.54 7.55
N PHE A 448 -29.29 -6.86 7.79
CA PHE A 448 -30.51 -7.61 8.09
C PHE A 448 -31.13 -7.28 9.46
N GLY A 449 -30.32 -7.15 10.51
CA GLY A 449 -30.81 -7.02 11.90
C GLY A 449 -31.12 -5.58 12.33
N ARG A 450 -30.49 -4.59 11.69
CA ARG A 450 -30.57 -3.17 12.04
C ARG A 450 -30.57 -2.33 10.75
N THR A 451 -31.67 -2.41 9.99
CA THR A 451 -31.82 -1.81 8.64
C THR A 451 -31.60 -0.29 8.56
N GLY A 452 -31.61 0.42 9.69
CA GLY A 452 -31.32 1.85 9.80
C GLY A 452 -29.84 2.19 10.01
N SER A 453 -28.96 1.21 10.22
CA SER A 453 -27.55 1.45 10.55
C SER A 453 -26.66 1.69 9.32
N LEU A 454 -27.01 1.11 8.17
CA LEU A 454 -26.19 1.16 6.95
C LEU A 454 -27.02 1.55 5.72
N ALA A 455 -26.44 2.37 4.84
CA ALA A 455 -26.98 2.70 3.52
C ALA A 455 -26.67 1.60 2.48
N GLY A 456 -25.63 0.81 2.71
CA GLY A 456 -25.20 -0.26 1.81
C GLY A 456 -23.95 -0.97 2.31
N ALA A 457 -23.46 -1.94 1.54
CA ALA A 457 -22.22 -2.64 1.86
C ALA A 457 -21.44 -3.14 0.64
N ILE A 458 -20.11 -3.14 0.75
CA ILE A 458 -19.18 -3.92 -0.04
C ILE A 458 -18.75 -5.13 0.81
N LEU A 459 -19.09 -6.32 0.35
CA LEU A 459 -18.92 -7.58 1.05
C LEU A 459 -17.83 -8.39 0.32
N LEU A 460 -16.64 -8.43 0.91
CA LEU A 460 -15.46 -9.10 0.34
C LEU A 460 -15.25 -10.46 1.01
N ALA A 461 -15.18 -11.53 0.22
CA ALA A 461 -15.04 -12.91 0.71
C ALA A 461 -16.11 -13.29 1.77
N ALA A 462 -17.36 -12.88 1.52
CA ALA A 462 -18.47 -12.99 2.47
C ALA A 462 -19.19 -14.34 2.38
N MET A 463 -19.55 -14.87 3.54
CA MET A 463 -20.35 -16.08 3.71
C MET A 463 -21.78 -15.72 4.14
N VAL A 464 -22.68 -16.70 4.07
CA VAL A 464 -24.07 -16.54 4.54
C VAL A 464 -24.09 -16.44 6.08
N PRO A 465 -24.57 -15.33 6.67
CA PRO A 465 -24.53 -15.13 8.12
C PRO A 465 -25.58 -15.95 8.90
N TYR A 466 -26.75 -16.20 8.30
CA TYR A 466 -27.86 -16.94 8.93
C TYR A 466 -28.25 -18.15 8.10
N ARG A 467 -28.18 -19.35 8.69
CA ARG A 467 -28.38 -20.61 7.97
C ARG A 467 -29.82 -20.84 7.58
N ASP A 468 -30.73 -20.54 8.51
CA ASP A 468 -32.17 -20.75 8.34
C ASP A 468 -32.86 -19.51 7.72
N GLY A 469 -32.06 -18.60 7.16
CA GLY A 469 -32.49 -17.33 6.60
C GLY A 469 -32.33 -16.16 7.58
N PRO A 470 -32.14 -14.93 7.06
CA PRO A 470 -32.01 -13.75 7.89
C PRO A 470 -33.34 -13.40 8.60
N PRO A 471 -33.30 -12.59 9.67
CA PRO A 471 -34.51 -11.94 10.17
C PRO A 471 -35.20 -11.15 9.05
N HIS A 472 -36.53 -11.05 9.11
CA HIS A 472 -37.29 -10.28 8.12
C HIS A 472 -36.85 -8.82 8.13
N ALA A 473 -36.35 -8.34 6.99
CA ALA A 473 -35.79 -7.01 6.82
C ALA A 473 -36.36 -6.37 5.55
N ASP A 474 -36.64 -5.06 5.60
CA ASP A 474 -36.90 -4.25 4.41
C ASP A 474 -35.62 -3.45 4.10
N LEU A 475 -34.98 -3.83 2.99
CA LEU A 475 -33.75 -3.23 2.49
C LEU A 475 -33.99 -2.44 1.21
N ALA A 476 -35.22 -2.00 0.94
CA ALA A 476 -35.53 -1.17 -0.21
C ALA A 476 -34.61 0.06 -0.29
N GLY A 477 -33.97 0.27 -1.44
CA GLY A 477 -33.05 1.39 -1.68
C GLY A 477 -31.64 1.21 -1.09
N ARG A 478 -31.29 0.03 -0.56
CA ARG A 478 -29.94 -0.28 -0.07
C ARG A 478 -29.18 -1.00 -1.19
N ASN A 479 -27.91 -0.65 -1.35
CA ASN A 479 -27.05 -1.22 -2.38
C ASN A 479 -26.02 -2.16 -1.74
N VAL A 480 -25.90 -3.38 -2.28
CA VAL A 480 -24.95 -4.37 -1.80
C VAL A 480 -24.08 -4.86 -2.96
N LEU A 481 -22.76 -4.76 -2.83
CA LEU A 481 -21.79 -5.37 -3.73
C LEU A 481 -21.18 -6.59 -3.04
N ILE A 482 -21.19 -7.75 -3.70
CA ILE A 482 -20.54 -8.96 -3.21
C ILE A 482 -19.39 -9.32 -4.16
N SER A 483 -18.18 -9.43 -3.62
CA SER A 483 -16.99 -9.85 -4.37
C SER A 483 -16.32 -11.02 -3.68
N ASN A 484 -16.52 -12.21 -4.25
CA ASN A 484 -15.96 -13.47 -3.76
C ASN A 484 -15.15 -14.14 -4.88
N GLY A 485 -14.11 -14.86 -4.47
CA GLY A 485 -13.25 -15.62 -5.37
C GLY A 485 -13.92 -16.91 -5.84
N ARG A 486 -13.78 -17.24 -7.13
CA ARG A 486 -14.30 -18.50 -7.71
C ARG A 486 -13.63 -19.74 -7.14
N ARG A 487 -12.44 -19.61 -6.54
CA ARG A 487 -11.69 -20.69 -5.89
C ARG A 487 -11.67 -20.57 -4.37
N ASP A 488 -12.53 -19.72 -3.80
CA ASP A 488 -12.61 -19.55 -2.36
C ASP A 488 -13.18 -20.83 -1.69
N PRO A 489 -12.43 -21.50 -0.81
CA PRO A 489 -12.90 -22.72 -0.13
C PRO A 489 -13.92 -22.43 0.98
N MET A 490 -14.03 -21.18 1.43
CA MET A 490 -14.91 -20.75 2.52
C MET A 490 -16.17 -20.06 1.95
N ALA A 491 -15.97 -18.97 1.20
CA ALA A 491 -17.05 -18.20 0.58
C ALA A 491 -17.37 -18.72 -0.83
N THR A 492 -17.87 -19.95 -0.88
CA THR A 492 -18.13 -20.68 -2.14
C THR A 492 -19.12 -19.95 -3.06
N ALA A 493 -19.18 -20.38 -4.33
CA ALA A 493 -20.18 -19.88 -5.28
C ALA A 493 -21.63 -20.10 -4.78
N GLU A 494 -21.88 -21.17 -4.03
CA GLU A 494 -23.17 -21.45 -3.40
C GLU A 494 -23.48 -20.44 -2.28
N HIS A 495 -22.51 -20.16 -1.40
CA HIS A 495 -22.66 -19.10 -0.39
C HIS A 495 -22.93 -17.74 -1.02
N THR A 496 -22.18 -17.40 -2.07
CA THR A 496 -22.33 -16.14 -2.81
C THR A 496 -23.73 -16.00 -3.40
N SER A 497 -24.22 -17.05 -4.06
CA SER A 497 -25.54 -17.06 -4.68
C SER A 497 -26.66 -16.98 -3.64
N THR A 498 -26.52 -17.73 -2.54
CA THR A 498 -27.49 -17.74 -1.43
C THR A 498 -27.57 -16.38 -0.75
N LEU A 499 -26.44 -15.78 -0.42
CA LEU A 499 -26.39 -14.46 0.21
C LEU A 499 -26.99 -13.38 -0.69
N ALA A 500 -26.67 -13.41 -1.99
CA ALA A 500 -27.24 -12.49 -2.96
C ALA A 500 -28.77 -12.62 -3.04
N GLU A 501 -29.30 -13.84 -3.02
CA GLU A 501 -30.74 -14.08 -3.05
C GLU A 501 -31.42 -13.62 -1.76
N GLN A 502 -30.80 -13.83 -0.60
CA GLN A 502 -31.30 -13.31 0.67
C GLN A 502 -31.43 -11.77 0.65
N PHE A 503 -30.43 -11.06 0.12
CA PHE A 503 -30.49 -9.61 -0.02
C PHE A 503 -31.55 -9.14 -1.01
N ARG A 504 -31.66 -9.79 -2.18
CA ARG A 504 -32.69 -9.45 -3.18
C ARG A 504 -34.10 -9.69 -2.66
N THR A 505 -34.31 -10.81 -1.97
CA THR A 505 -35.60 -11.14 -1.33
C THR A 505 -35.99 -10.09 -0.28
N ALA A 506 -35.01 -9.53 0.44
CA ALA A 506 -35.21 -8.44 1.38
C ALA A 506 -35.34 -7.05 0.71
N GLY A 507 -35.26 -6.94 -0.62
CA GLY A 507 -35.48 -5.70 -1.37
C GLY A 507 -34.23 -4.86 -1.67
N ALA A 508 -33.02 -5.36 -1.42
CA ALA A 508 -31.78 -4.67 -1.76
C ALA A 508 -31.39 -4.83 -3.24
N GLU A 509 -30.72 -3.82 -3.79
CA GLU A 509 -30.06 -3.89 -5.09
C GLU A 509 -28.70 -4.59 -4.94
N VAL A 510 -28.49 -5.69 -5.66
CA VAL A 510 -27.31 -6.55 -5.48
C VAL A 510 -26.45 -6.62 -6.73
N THR A 511 -25.20 -6.16 -6.62
CA THR A 511 -24.15 -6.29 -7.64
C THR A 511 -23.19 -7.42 -7.28
N LEU A 512 -22.95 -8.35 -8.21
CA LEU A 512 -21.95 -9.40 -8.06
C LEU A 512 -20.69 -9.07 -8.84
N LEU A 513 -19.53 -9.16 -8.18
CA LEU A 513 -18.23 -8.87 -8.77
C LEU A 513 -17.24 -10.02 -8.49
N PRO A 514 -17.41 -11.20 -9.12
CA PRO A 514 -16.54 -12.34 -8.87
C PRO A 514 -15.16 -12.16 -9.48
N HIS A 515 -14.14 -12.80 -8.88
CA HIS A 515 -12.79 -12.88 -9.42
C HIS A 515 -12.27 -14.32 -9.40
N ASP A 516 -11.16 -14.60 -10.08
CA ASP A 516 -10.61 -15.94 -10.14
C ASP A 516 -9.87 -16.38 -8.87
N GLY A 517 -9.63 -15.48 -7.90
CA GLY A 517 -8.86 -15.75 -6.69
C GLY A 517 -9.53 -16.70 -5.67
N GLY A 518 -8.84 -16.90 -4.55
CA GLY A 518 -9.35 -17.62 -3.36
C GLY A 518 -10.00 -16.67 -2.35
N HIS A 519 -9.83 -16.96 -1.05
CA HIS A 519 -10.31 -16.13 0.06
C HIS A 519 -9.45 -14.87 0.25
N THR A 520 -9.61 -13.89 -0.64
CA THR A 520 -8.77 -12.68 -0.71
C THR A 520 -9.54 -11.49 -1.27
N ILE A 521 -8.93 -10.31 -1.23
CA ILE A 521 -9.38 -9.11 -1.95
C ILE A 521 -8.60 -9.03 -3.26
N ASP A 522 -9.30 -9.00 -4.40
CA ASP A 522 -8.66 -8.83 -5.70
C ASP A 522 -8.50 -7.33 -6.01
N THR A 523 -7.26 -6.83 -5.91
CA THR A 523 -6.93 -5.42 -6.11
C THR A 523 -7.31 -4.89 -7.49
N ARG A 524 -7.34 -5.75 -8.51
CA ARG A 524 -7.74 -5.40 -9.88
C ARG A 524 -9.23 -5.02 -9.99
N LEU A 525 -10.03 -5.40 -8.99
CA LEU A 525 -11.44 -5.06 -8.92
C LEU A 525 -11.73 -3.78 -8.14
N LEU A 526 -10.75 -3.24 -7.39
CA LEU A 526 -10.95 -2.03 -6.58
C LEU A 526 -11.44 -0.83 -7.39
N PRO A 527 -10.94 -0.54 -8.63
CA PRO A 527 -11.50 0.53 -9.44
C PRO A 527 -12.99 0.35 -9.74
N ARG A 528 -13.43 -0.88 -10.01
CA ARG A 528 -14.86 -1.18 -10.27
C ARG A 528 -15.71 -1.03 -9.01
N MET A 529 -15.14 -1.31 -7.84
CA MET A 529 -15.81 -1.08 -6.55
C MET A 529 -15.92 0.40 -6.22
N ALA A 530 -14.88 1.19 -6.49
CA ALA A 530 -14.89 2.65 -6.36
C ALA A 530 -15.96 3.29 -7.25
N ASP A 531 -16.01 2.88 -8.53
CA ASP A 531 -17.04 3.28 -9.49
C ASP A 531 -18.45 2.96 -9.00
N TRP A 532 -18.63 1.78 -8.40
CA TRP A 532 -19.91 1.38 -7.83
C TRP A 532 -20.29 2.27 -6.65
N LEU A 533 -19.35 2.51 -5.73
CA LEU A 533 -19.53 3.35 -4.55
C LEU A 533 -19.87 4.81 -4.92
N ALA A 534 -19.27 5.33 -6.00
CA ALA A 534 -19.57 6.66 -6.52
C ALA A 534 -21.01 6.79 -7.06
N ARG A 535 -21.55 5.73 -7.68
CA ARG A 535 -22.90 5.71 -8.26
C ARG A 535 -24.02 5.47 -7.24
N THR A 536 -23.73 4.79 -6.14
CA THR A 536 -24.75 4.36 -5.16
C THR A 536 -24.96 5.34 -4.01
N ARG A 537 -24.48 6.59 -4.15
CA ARG A 537 -24.59 7.62 -3.11
C ARG A 537 -26.06 7.91 -2.73
N PRO A 538 -26.40 7.96 -1.43
CA PRO A 538 -27.74 8.37 -1.00
C PRO A 538 -28.02 9.80 -1.46
N GLY A 539 -29.08 10.00 -2.26
CA GLY A 539 -29.54 11.34 -2.70
C GLY A 539 -29.15 11.75 -4.13
N GLY A 540 -28.47 10.90 -4.90
CA GLY A 540 -28.26 11.14 -6.33
C GLY A 540 -29.49 10.76 -7.15
N ALA A 541 -30.28 11.74 -7.56
CA ALA A 541 -31.25 11.56 -8.63
C ALA A 541 -30.55 11.04 -9.89
N SER A 542 -31.13 10.03 -10.50
CA SER A 542 -30.79 9.58 -11.86
C SER A 542 -30.96 10.73 -12.85
N GLY A 543 -29.89 11.03 -13.59
CA GLY A 543 -29.96 11.73 -14.87
C GLY A 543 -29.84 13.24 -14.80
N ASP A 544 -28.71 13.74 -15.30
CA ASP A 544 -28.73 14.75 -16.37
C ASP A 544 -27.38 14.65 -17.12
N GLU A 545 -27.35 13.78 -18.13
CA GLU A 545 -26.53 14.01 -19.31
C GLU A 545 -27.34 14.88 -20.27
N ALA A 546 -26.87 16.12 -20.49
CA ALA A 546 -27.06 16.88 -21.72
C ALA A 546 -25.94 17.92 -21.85
#